data_AF-A0A938SCG8-F1
#
_entry.id   AF-A0A938SCG8-F1
#
_cell.length_a   1.000
_cell.length_b   1.000
_cell.length_c   1.000
_cell.angle_alpha   90.00
_cell.angle_beta   90.00
_cell.angle_gamma   90.00
#
_symmetry.space_group_name_H-M   'P 1'
#
loop_
_entity.id
_entity.type
_entity.pdbx_description
1 polymer ?
#
loop_
_entity_poly.entity_id
_entity_poly.type
_entity_poly.pdbx_seq_one_letter_code
_entity_poly.pdbx_strand_id
1 'polypeptide(L)'
;PATENVGLQRLVTPHAELVVQEEPEVEDYAPEVKSLNLRYYDGTDWAESWDSTADGVLPLAVEVTIGLAIGEESQSTSPGSYQVLRRYSTTVRLSLATLAGRAEAQP
;
A
#
# COMPACT_ATOMS: atom_id res chain seq x y z
N PRO A 1 -8.34 12.05 20.46
CA PRO A 1 -9.32 11.88 19.36
C PRO A 1 -8.65 10.98 18.32
N ALA A 2 -9.25 9.85 17.96
CA ALA A 2 -8.68 8.99 16.93
C ALA A 2 -8.81 9.71 15.59
N THR A 3 -7.69 10.05 14.96
CA THR A 3 -7.68 10.56 13.59
C THR A 3 -8.28 9.48 12.71
N GLU A 4 -9.54 9.66 12.33
CA GLU A 4 -10.18 8.80 11.35
C GLU A 4 -9.47 9.07 10.03
N ASN A 5 -8.51 8.21 9.66
CA ASN A 5 -7.79 8.34 8.40
C ASN A 5 -8.77 8.00 7.28
N VAL A 6 -9.37 9.03 6.68
CA VAL A 6 -10.32 8.90 5.58
C VAL A 6 -9.57 9.11 4.26
N GLY A 7 -9.34 8.03 3.51
CA GLY A 7 -8.76 8.10 2.16
C GLY A 7 -7.42 7.37 2.01
N LEU A 8 -6.90 7.34 0.78
CA LEU A 8 -5.57 6.80 0.51
C LEU A 8 -4.50 7.86 0.81
N GLN A 9 -3.56 7.53 1.69
CA GLN A 9 -2.44 8.38 2.06
C GLN A 9 -1.13 7.81 1.49
N ARG A 10 -0.24 8.70 1.06
CA ARG A 10 1.12 8.37 0.66
C ARG A 10 2.07 8.99 1.67
N LEU A 11 2.83 8.13 2.36
CA LEU A 11 3.87 8.55 3.29
C LEU A 11 5.22 8.26 2.63
N VAL A 12 6.07 9.28 2.53
CA VAL A 12 7.42 9.16 1.94
C VAL A 12 8.44 9.51 3.00
N THR A 13 9.31 8.55 3.32
CA THR A 13 10.48 8.79 4.16
C THR A 13 11.71 8.86 3.24
N PRO A 14 12.28 10.05 2.98
CA PRO A 14 13.30 10.23 1.96
C PRO A 14 14.66 9.56 2.26
N HIS A 15 14.92 9.08 3.49
CA HIS A 15 16.19 8.44 3.86
C HIS A 15 15.96 7.15 4.65
N ALA A 16 16.26 6.00 4.04
CA ALA A 16 16.04 4.67 4.61
C ALA A 16 17.08 4.24 5.68
N GLU A 17 18.21 4.94 5.80
CA GLU A 17 19.34 4.51 6.64
C GLU A 17 19.60 5.38 7.88
N LEU A 18 18.88 6.48 8.07
CA LEU A 18 19.04 7.32 9.25
C LEU A 18 17.75 7.29 10.05
N VAL A 19 17.82 6.72 11.25
CA VAL A 19 16.77 6.78 12.28
C VAL A 19 16.69 8.23 12.79
N VAL A 20 16.27 9.16 11.93
CA VAL A 20 15.74 10.44 12.36
C VAL A 20 14.24 10.29 12.28
N GLN A 21 13.59 10.30 13.45
CA GLN A 21 12.13 10.30 13.57
C GLN A 21 11.62 11.67 13.09
N GLU A 22 11.61 11.91 11.79
CA GLU A 22 10.83 13.00 11.21
C GLU A 22 9.42 12.47 10.97
N GLU A 23 8.42 13.15 11.54
CA GLU A 23 7.02 12.81 11.34
C GLU A 23 6.73 12.93 9.84
N PRO A 24 6.29 11.84 9.17
CA PRO A 24 6.14 11.82 7.73
C PRO A 24 5.14 12.89 7.30
N GLU A 25 5.46 13.63 6.24
CA GLU A 25 4.53 14.56 5.62
C GLU A 25 3.35 13.74 5.06
N VAL A 26 2.18 13.92 5.69
CA VAL A 26 0.94 13.25 5.27
C VAL A 26 0.24 14.13 4.27
N GLU A 27 0.10 13.64 3.05
CA GLU A 27 -0.70 14.27 2.01
C GLU A 27 -1.87 13.34 1.64
N ASP A 28 -3.09 13.87 1.75
CA ASP A 28 -4.32 13.16 1.39
C ASP A 28 -4.52 13.21 -0.13
N TYR A 29 -4.20 12.12 -0.82
CA TYR A 29 -4.21 12.07 -2.29
C TYR A 29 -5.57 11.68 -2.89
N ALA A 30 -6.38 10.88 -2.18
CA ALA A 30 -7.63 10.35 -2.72
C ALA A 30 -8.67 10.04 -1.64
N PRO A 31 -9.45 11.05 -1.16
CA PRO A 31 -10.47 10.87 -0.11
C PRO A 31 -11.64 9.95 -0.52
N GLU A 32 -11.86 9.75 -1.82
CA GLU A 32 -12.88 8.88 -2.39
C GLU A 32 -12.53 7.38 -2.29
N VAL A 33 -11.27 7.04 -2.03
CA VAL A 33 -10.82 5.66 -1.86
C VAL A 33 -11.32 5.13 -0.52
N LYS A 34 -12.11 4.06 -0.55
CA LYS A 34 -12.66 3.41 0.65
C LYS A 34 -12.12 2.01 0.92
N SER A 35 -11.41 1.42 -0.04
CA SER A 35 -10.72 0.16 0.17
C SER A 35 -9.45 0.07 -0.67
N LEU A 36 -8.40 -0.51 -0.08
CA LEU A 36 -7.17 -0.91 -0.75
C LEU A 36 -6.92 -2.39 -0.43
N ASN A 37 -6.64 -3.19 -1.45
CA ASN A 37 -6.18 -4.56 -1.30
C ASN A 37 -4.94 -4.78 -2.16
N LEU A 38 -3.96 -5.47 -1.58
CA LEU A 38 -2.70 -5.80 -2.23
C LEU A 38 -2.56 -7.32 -2.30
N ARG A 39 -2.06 -7.81 -3.43
CA ARG A 39 -1.62 -9.20 -3.58
C ARG A 39 -0.23 -9.21 -4.21
N TYR A 40 0.55 -10.24 -3.91
CA TYR A 40 1.97 -10.34 -4.25
C TYR A 40 2.22 -11.61 -5.05
N TYR A 41 2.89 -11.50 -6.19
CA TYR A 41 3.18 -12.64 -7.06
C TYR A 41 4.59 -13.18 -6.78
N ASP A 42 4.69 -14.44 -6.40
CA ASP A 42 5.96 -15.12 -6.11
C ASP A 42 6.65 -15.72 -7.35
N GLY A 43 5.97 -15.70 -8.50
CA GLY A 43 6.41 -16.35 -9.74
C GLY A 43 5.62 -17.59 -10.12
N THR A 44 4.80 -18.10 -9.19
CA THR A 44 3.88 -19.21 -9.37
C THR A 44 2.46 -18.79 -9.04
N ASP A 45 2.24 -18.20 -7.86
CA ASP A 45 0.93 -17.85 -7.33
C ASP A 45 0.89 -16.47 -6.65
N TRP A 46 -0.33 -16.03 -6.34
CA TRP A 46 -0.61 -14.76 -5.68
C TRP A 46 -0.90 -14.96 -4.19
N ALA A 47 -0.10 -14.33 -3.33
CA ALA A 47 -0.26 -14.30 -1.88
C ALA A 47 -0.88 -12.98 -1.38
N GLU A 48 -1.55 -13.01 -0.23
CA GLU A 48 -2.14 -11.82 0.42
C GLU A 48 -1.13 -11.08 1.33
N SER A 49 -0.02 -11.73 1.68
CA SER A 49 1.06 -11.15 2.46
C SER A 49 2.41 -11.46 1.83
N TRP A 50 3.40 -10.61 2.09
CA TRP A 50 4.77 -10.80 1.68
C TRP A 50 5.72 -10.36 2.79
N ASP A 51 6.72 -11.19 3.10
CA ASP A 51 7.78 -10.85 4.05
C ASP A 51 9.12 -10.84 3.33
N SER A 52 9.54 -9.65 2.89
CA SER A 52 10.81 -9.49 2.17
C SER A 52 12.04 -9.82 3.01
N THR A 53 11.93 -9.93 4.34
CA THR A 53 13.03 -10.32 5.23
C THR A 53 13.18 -11.83 5.31
N ALA A 54 12.06 -12.57 5.30
CA ALA A 54 12.05 -14.02 5.28
C ALA A 54 12.41 -14.57 3.89
N ASP A 55 11.86 -13.96 2.84
CA ASP A 55 12.05 -14.41 1.45
C ASP A 55 13.36 -13.90 0.84
N GLY A 56 13.96 -12.84 1.41
CA GLY A 56 15.20 -12.22 0.92
C GLY A 56 15.08 -11.57 -0.46
N VAL A 57 13.87 -11.48 -1.01
CA VAL A 57 13.56 -10.93 -2.32
C VAL A 57 12.25 -10.14 -2.29
N LEU A 58 12.10 -9.24 -3.27
CA LEU A 58 10.83 -8.59 -3.55
C LEU A 58 9.93 -9.52 -4.37
N PRO A 59 8.60 -9.37 -4.27
CA PRO A 59 7.68 -10.11 -5.14
C PRO A 59 7.89 -9.69 -6.60
N LEU A 60 7.64 -10.59 -7.55
CA LEU A 60 7.84 -10.30 -8.97
C LEU A 60 6.79 -9.32 -9.51
N ALA A 61 5.60 -9.30 -8.91
CA ALA A 61 4.57 -8.33 -9.20
C ALA A 61 3.70 -8.05 -7.97
N VAL A 62 3.06 -6.89 -7.96
CA VAL A 62 2.06 -6.50 -6.98
C VAL A 62 0.78 -6.16 -7.72
N GLU A 63 -0.32 -6.79 -7.35
CA GLU A 63 -1.67 -6.41 -7.78
C GLU A 63 -2.22 -5.42 -6.75
N VAL A 64 -2.62 -4.25 -7.25
CA VAL A 64 -3.21 -3.18 -6.45
C VAL A 64 -4.68 -3.06 -6.84
N THR A 65 -5.56 -3.38 -5.90
CA THR A 65 -7.00 -3.24 -6.06
C THR A 65 -7.52 -2.10 -5.21
N ILE A 66 -8.07 -1.07 -5.87
CA ILE A 66 -8.63 0.13 -5.24
C ILE A 66 -10.15 0.12 -5.41
N GLY A 67 -10.88 0.36 -4.32
CA GLY A 67 -12.32 0.56 -4.32
C GLY A 67 -12.69 2.01 -4.02
N LEU A 68 -13.50 2.61 -4.89
CA LEU A 68 -13.97 3.98 -4.76
C LEU A 68 -15.43 4.02 -4.32
N ALA A 69 -15.75 4.96 -3.43
CA ALA A 69 -17.13 5.38 -3.23
C ALA A 69 -17.48 6.43 -4.30
N ILE A 70 -18.61 6.24 -4.98
CA ILE A 70 -19.12 7.21 -5.96
C ILE A 70 -20.52 7.63 -5.48
N GLY A 71 -20.61 8.74 -4.77
CA GLY A 71 -21.90 9.28 -4.38
C GLY A 71 -21.72 10.70 -3.88
N GLU A 72 -22.57 11.61 -4.34
CA GLU A 72 -22.80 12.83 -3.59
C GLU A 72 -23.27 12.41 -2.20
N GLU A 73 -22.75 13.06 -1.17
CA GLU A 73 -23.17 12.94 0.22
C GLU A 73 -24.66 13.35 0.33
N SER A 74 -25.54 12.54 -0.23
CA SER A 74 -26.97 12.73 -0.20
C SER A 74 -27.37 12.43 1.23
N GLN A 75 -27.70 13.50 1.96
CA GLN A 75 -27.98 13.59 3.40
C GLN A 75 -29.18 12.75 3.87
N SER A 76 -29.44 11.58 3.29
CA SER A 76 -30.62 10.76 3.54
C SER A 76 -30.34 9.26 3.64
N THR A 77 -29.08 8.84 3.67
CA THR A 77 -28.72 7.44 3.94
C THR A 77 -27.80 7.40 5.16
N SER A 78 -28.06 6.48 6.08
CA SER A 78 -27.39 6.37 7.38
C SER A 78 -25.87 6.62 7.29
N PRO A 79 -25.31 7.48 8.18
CA PRO A 79 -23.87 7.72 8.21
C PRO A 79 -23.14 6.39 8.44
N GLY A 80 -22.27 6.01 7.49
CA GLY A 80 -21.47 4.78 7.55
C GLY A 80 -21.78 3.73 6.47
N SER A 81 -22.72 3.96 5.55
CA SER A 81 -23.04 3.00 4.48
C SER A 81 -22.51 3.42 3.09
N TYR A 82 -21.19 3.42 2.92
CA TYR A 82 -20.59 3.62 1.59
C TYR A 82 -20.71 2.33 0.77
N GLN A 83 -21.37 2.39 -0.39
CA GLN A 83 -21.28 1.31 -1.37
C GLN A 83 -20.01 1.52 -2.20
N VAL A 84 -19.13 0.51 -2.26
CA VAL A 84 -18.00 0.51 -3.20
C VAL A 84 -18.57 0.27 -4.59
N LEU A 85 -18.59 1.32 -5.41
CA LEU A 85 -19.30 1.30 -6.69
C LEU A 85 -18.37 1.06 -7.88
N ARG A 86 -17.08 1.37 -7.72
CA ARG A 86 -16.06 1.08 -8.73
C ARG A 86 -14.85 0.45 -8.08
N ARG A 87 -14.34 -0.58 -8.75
CA ARG A 87 -13.10 -1.27 -8.38
C ARG A 87 -12.14 -1.21 -9.56
N TYR A 88 -10.93 -0.77 -9.29
CA TYR A 88 -9.83 -0.72 -10.24
C TYR A 88 -8.77 -1.71 -9.80
N SER A 89 -8.30 -2.56 -10.71
CA SER A 89 -7.15 -3.43 -10.49
C SER A 89 -6.06 -3.08 -11.47
N THR A 90 -4.83 -2.94 -10.97
CA THR A 90 -3.64 -2.78 -11.79
C THR A 90 -2.54 -3.68 -11.26
N THR A 91 -1.74 -4.25 -12.17
CA THR A 91 -0.58 -5.08 -11.82
C THR A 91 0.69 -4.31 -12.11
N VAL A 92 1.48 -4.06 -11.06
CA VAL A 92 2.80 -3.46 -11.16
C VAL A 92 3.83 -4.58 -11.13
N ARG A 93 4.65 -4.69 -12.18
CA ARG A 93 5.78 -5.64 -12.19
C ARG A 93 6.98 -4.98 -11.53
N LEU A 94 7.62 -5.67 -10.61
CA LEU A 94 8.85 -5.22 -9.99
C LEU A 94 10.02 -5.81 -10.78
N SER A 95 10.94 -4.96 -11.21
CA SER A 95 12.23 -5.42 -11.71
C SER A 95 12.93 -6.19 -10.59
N LEU A 96 13.53 -7.35 -10.92
CA LEU A 96 14.30 -8.17 -9.97
C LEU A 96 15.38 -7.31 -9.29
N ALA A 97 15.05 -6.74 -8.14
CA ALA A 97 16.01 -6.16 -7.23
C ALA A 97 16.19 -7.22 -6.15
N THR A 98 17.28 -7.98 -6.23
CA THR A 98 17.73 -8.75 -5.09
C THR A 98 18.00 -7.75 -3.97
N LEU A 99 17.39 -7.93 -2.81
CA LEU A 99 17.83 -7.25 -1.60
C LEU A 99 19.23 -7.77 -1.32
N ALA A 100 20.24 -7.05 -1.80
CA ALA A 100 21.63 -7.34 -1.49
C ALA A 100 21.84 -7.04 0.00
N GLY A 101 21.47 -8.01 0.84
CA GLY A 101 21.88 -8.06 2.21
C GLY A 101 23.41 -8.15 2.22
N ARG A 102 24.04 -7.07 2.66
CA ARG A 102 25.34 -7.04 3.34
C ARG A 102 25.64 -8.39 4.00
N ALA A 103 26.34 -9.26 3.29
CA ALA A 103 26.98 -10.45 3.83
C ALA A 103 28.48 -10.15 3.89
N GLU A 104 28.97 -10.08 5.12
CA GLU A 104 30.37 -10.32 5.53
C GLU A 104 31.49 -9.61 4.77
N ALA A 105 32.01 -8.52 5.37
CA ALA A 105 33.41 -8.16 5.23
C ALA A 105 34.08 -8.27 6.61
N GLN A 106 34.65 -9.44 6.89
CA GLN A 106 35.73 -9.61 7.86
C GLN A 106 36.67 -10.72 7.35
N PRO A 107 37.95 -10.41 7.20
CA PRO A 107 38.94 -11.06 8.06
C PRO A 107 39.61 -10.10 9.04
#